data_AF-A0A427B1C9-F1
#
_entry.id   AF-A0A427B1C9-F1
#
_cell.length_a   1.000
_cell.length_b   1.000
_cell.length_c   1.000
_cell.angle_alpha   90.00
_cell.angle_beta   90.00
_cell.angle_gamma   90.00
#
_symmetry.space_group_name_H-M   'P 1'
#
loop_
_entity.id
_entity.type
_entity.pdbx_description
1 polymer ?
#
loop_
_entity_poly.entity_id
_entity_poly.type
_entity_poly.pdbx_seq_one_letter_code
_entity_poly.pdbx_strand_id
1 'polypeptide(L)'
;MGIGLYLLGLRKVTDDMKTKKRADRTGVIVATDKSPRANSFSFSRAPPKLELQMGRKWAVENQIGKRNLAIDDCDSKQSVYIYGCKDSVLQVKGNP
;
A
#
# COMPACT_ATOMS: atom_id res chain seq x y z
N MET A 1 -52.40 -16.35 9.84
CA MET A 1 -51.17 -16.29 9.01
C MET A 1 -50.35 -15.10 9.47
N GLY A 2 -49.25 -15.33 10.19
CA GLY A 2 -48.30 -14.28 10.54
C GLY A 2 -47.18 -14.19 9.51
N ILE A 3 -46.70 -12.98 9.25
CA ILE A 3 -45.32 -12.61 8.93
C ILE A 3 -45.24 -11.09 8.76
N GLY A 4 -44.25 -10.44 9.39
CA GLY A 4 -43.91 -9.06 9.00
C GLY A 4 -43.35 -8.11 10.07
N LEU A 5 -42.69 -8.56 11.13
CA LEU A 5 -41.87 -7.67 11.98
C LEU A 5 -40.37 -7.96 11.77
N TYR A 6 -39.81 -7.46 10.66
CA TYR A 6 -38.35 -7.49 10.43
C TYR A 6 -37.77 -6.14 10.00
N LEU A 7 -38.42 -5.01 10.35
CA LEU A 7 -37.95 -3.68 9.93
C LEU A 7 -37.94 -2.61 11.03
N LEU A 8 -38.44 -2.90 12.23
CA LEU A 8 -38.58 -1.89 13.30
C LEU A 8 -37.28 -1.53 14.04
N GLY A 9 -36.13 -2.07 13.61
CA GLY A 9 -34.83 -1.82 14.26
C GLY A 9 -33.70 -1.38 13.33
N LEU A 10 -33.88 -1.35 12.01
CA LEU A 10 -32.84 -0.93 11.08
C LEU A 10 -33.05 0.51 10.63
N ARG A 11 -32.09 1.37 10.99
CA ARG A 11 -32.02 2.77 10.54
C ARG A 11 -31.90 2.77 9.01
N LYS A 12 -32.78 3.49 8.32
CA LYS A 12 -32.77 3.60 6.87
C LYS A 12 -31.54 4.41 6.42
N VAL A 13 -30.63 3.77 5.70
CA VAL A 13 -29.44 4.42 5.13
C VAL A 13 -29.90 5.32 3.99
N THR A 14 -29.88 6.64 4.21
CA THR A 14 -30.16 7.65 3.17
C THR A 14 -28.97 7.76 2.22
N ASP A 15 -29.17 8.34 1.02
CA ASP A 15 -28.12 8.35 -0.01
C ASP A 15 -26.85 9.06 0.46
N ASP A 16 -26.96 10.09 1.31
CA ASP A 16 -25.84 10.80 1.97
C ASP A 16 -25.01 9.92 2.92
N MET A 17 -25.56 8.82 3.42
CA MET A 17 -24.83 7.85 4.23
C MET A 17 -24.00 6.88 3.38
N LYS A 18 -24.26 6.78 2.06
CA LYS A 18 -23.41 5.99 1.16
C LYS A 18 -22.12 6.76 0.91
N THR A 19 -20.99 6.09 1.13
CA THR A 19 -19.64 6.68 0.99
C THR A 19 -19.36 7.30 -0.39
N LYS A 20 -19.97 6.79 -1.47
CA LYS A 20 -19.86 7.36 -2.83
C LYS A 20 -20.57 8.71 -3.00
N LYS A 21 -21.47 9.08 -2.08
CA LYS A 21 -22.45 10.17 -2.22
C LYS A 21 -22.31 11.28 -1.18
N ARG A 22 -21.38 11.18 -0.23
CA ARG A 22 -21.04 12.31 0.66
C ARG A 22 -20.48 13.49 -0.14
N ALA A 23 -21.12 14.65 -0.01
CA ALA A 23 -20.68 15.91 -0.60
C ALA A 23 -19.37 16.44 0.03
N ASP A 24 -19.10 16.12 1.30
CA ASP A 24 -17.83 16.41 2.00
C ASP A 24 -16.68 15.48 1.62
N ARG A 25 -16.52 15.20 0.32
CA ARG A 25 -15.25 14.69 -0.21
C ARG A 25 -14.33 15.87 -0.39
N THR A 26 -13.82 16.43 0.71
CA THR A 26 -12.62 17.27 0.68
C THR A 26 -11.44 16.37 0.35
N GLY A 27 -11.26 16.05 -0.93
CA GLY A 27 -10.05 15.46 -1.49
C GLY A 27 -8.93 16.49 -1.55
N VAL A 28 -8.66 17.16 -0.43
CA VAL A 28 -7.53 18.06 -0.28
C VAL A 28 -6.71 17.55 0.89
N ILE A 29 -5.73 16.72 0.58
CA ILE A 29 -4.55 16.59 1.44
C ILE A 29 -3.88 17.96 1.31
N VAL A 30 -4.12 18.86 2.28
CA VAL A 30 -3.20 19.99 2.46
C VAL A 30 -1.86 19.33 2.72
N ALA A 31 -0.99 19.33 1.72
CA ALA A 31 0.42 19.02 1.89
C ALA A 31 0.96 20.11 2.82
N THR A 32 0.76 19.90 4.12
CA THR A 32 1.53 20.60 5.13
C THR A 32 2.93 20.13 4.85
N ASP A 33 3.80 21.05 4.42
CA ASP A 33 5.23 20.87 4.29
C ASP A 33 5.80 20.44 5.64
N LYS A 34 5.61 19.16 5.96
CA LYS A 34 6.31 18.50 7.03
C LYS A 34 7.68 18.27 6.45
N SER A 35 8.53 19.28 6.60
CA SER A 35 9.98 19.19 6.45
C SER A 35 10.38 17.77 6.84
N PRO A 36 10.91 16.95 5.91
CA PRO A 36 11.30 15.61 6.27
C PRO A 36 12.39 15.81 7.31
N ARG A 37 12.08 15.51 8.57
CA ARG A 37 13.11 15.23 9.56
C ARG A 37 13.86 14.07 8.93
N ALA A 38 15.01 14.39 8.36
CA ALA A 38 15.92 13.41 7.80
C ALA A 38 16.35 12.56 8.99
N ASN A 39 15.56 11.53 9.27
CA ASN A 39 16.01 10.43 10.09
C ASN A 39 17.12 9.83 9.25
N SER A 40 18.37 10.20 9.58
CA SER A 40 19.56 9.63 8.97
C SER A 40 19.67 8.21 9.48
N PHE A 41 18.77 7.34 9.02
CA PHE A 41 19.03 5.92 8.99
C PHE A 41 20.30 5.78 8.17
N SER A 42 21.38 5.37 8.82
CA SER A 42 22.63 5.01 8.17
C SER A 42 22.30 3.86 7.22
N PHE A 43 22.29 4.15 5.92
CA PHE A 43 22.19 3.11 4.93
C PHE A 43 23.41 2.24 5.08
N SER A 44 23.20 0.95 5.33
CA SER A 44 24.31 0.00 5.27
C SER A 44 24.94 0.16 3.89
N ARG A 45 26.27 0.25 3.85
CA ARG A 45 27.09 0.44 2.65
C ARG A 45 27.08 -0.78 1.72
N ALA A 46 26.11 -1.68 1.93
CA ALA A 46 25.92 -2.90 1.19
C ALA A 46 25.37 -2.57 -0.22
N PRO A 47 25.76 -3.37 -1.23
CA PRO A 47 25.31 -3.14 -2.59
C PRO A 47 23.78 -3.29 -2.70
N PRO A 48 23.12 -2.49 -3.57
CA PRO A 48 21.71 -2.63 -3.84
C PRO A 48 21.39 -4.02 -4.37
N LYS A 49 20.32 -4.62 -3.86
CA LYS A 49 19.93 -6.00 -4.15
C LYS A 49 18.46 -6.05 -4.57
N LEU A 50 18.19 -6.78 -5.65
CA LEU A 50 16.85 -7.12 -6.10
C LEU A 50 16.95 -8.49 -6.77
N GLU A 51 16.66 -9.55 -6.02
CA GLU A 51 16.75 -10.92 -6.53
C GLU A 51 15.70 -11.83 -5.90
N LEU A 52 15.33 -12.88 -6.62
CA LEU A 52 14.49 -13.95 -6.11
C LEU A 52 15.35 -15.04 -5.47
N GLN A 53 15.41 -15.04 -4.14
CA GLN A 53 16.10 -16.07 -3.37
C GLN A 53 15.28 -17.36 -3.36
N MET A 54 15.93 -18.47 -3.73
CA MET A 54 15.39 -19.84 -3.63
C MET A 54 14.02 -20.01 -4.33
N GLY A 55 13.70 -19.17 -5.32
CA GLY A 55 12.40 -19.19 -6.01
C GLY A 55 11.19 -18.78 -5.15
N ARG A 56 11.40 -18.29 -3.92
CA ARG A 56 10.33 -18.04 -2.94
C ARG A 56 10.33 -16.64 -2.34
N LYS A 57 11.50 -16.00 -2.21
CA LYS A 57 11.59 -14.72 -1.49
C LYS A 57 12.30 -13.68 -2.33
N TRP A 58 11.60 -12.63 -2.72
CA TRP A 58 12.19 -11.43 -3.32
C TRP A 58 12.93 -10.63 -2.24
N ALA A 59 14.25 -10.52 -2.36
CA ALA A 59 15.06 -9.68 -1.49
C ALA A 59 15.31 -8.32 -2.17
N VAL A 60 14.71 -7.26 -1.62
CA VAL A 60 14.87 -5.88 -2.08
C VAL A 60 15.61 -5.10 -1.00
N GLU A 61 16.90 -4.93 -1.18
CA GLU A 61 17.78 -4.34 -0.18
C GLU A 61 18.53 -3.13 -0.73
N ASN A 62 18.81 -2.14 0.14
CA ASN A 62 19.76 -1.08 -0.14
C ASN A 62 19.45 -0.19 -1.36
N GLN A 63 18.19 -0.12 -1.78
CA GLN A 63 17.75 0.74 -2.89
C GLN A 63 17.56 2.18 -2.41
N ILE A 64 18.26 3.14 -3.03
CA ILE A 64 18.21 4.57 -2.67
C ILE A 64 17.82 5.40 -3.90
N GLY A 65 16.75 6.20 -3.79
CA GLY A 65 16.32 7.09 -4.86
C GLY A 65 15.78 6.37 -6.11
N LYS A 66 15.50 5.06 -6.02
CA LYS A 66 15.08 4.24 -7.17
C LYS A 66 13.56 4.21 -7.27
N ARG A 67 13.01 4.97 -8.21
CA ARG A 67 11.55 5.10 -8.41
C ARG A 67 10.94 4.12 -9.42
N ASN A 68 11.79 3.40 -10.15
CA ASN A 68 11.39 2.54 -11.28
C ASN A 68 11.72 1.07 -11.00
N LEU A 69 11.63 0.62 -9.74
CA LEU A 69 11.83 -0.80 -9.42
C LEU A 69 10.54 -1.56 -9.70
N ALA A 70 10.63 -2.69 -10.40
CA ALA A 70 9.49 -3.53 -10.71
C ALA A 70 9.83 -5.02 -10.50
N ILE A 71 8.87 -5.76 -9.96
CA ILE A 71 8.82 -7.22 -9.96
C ILE A 71 7.61 -7.58 -10.82
N ASP A 72 7.86 -7.97 -12.07
CA ASP A 72 6.80 -8.27 -13.04
C ASP A 72 6.30 -9.72 -12.96
N ASP A 73 7.19 -10.66 -12.59
CA ASP A 73 6.89 -12.10 -12.48
C ASP A 73 6.82 -12.53 -11.02
N CYS A 74 5.73 -12.17 -10.33
CA CYS A 74 5.47 -12.56 -8.95
C CYS A 74 4.46 -13.71 -8.89
N ASP A 75 4.88 -14.84 -8.32
CA ASP A 75 3.98 -15.94 -7.98
C ASP A 75 3.30 -15.66 -6.62
N SER A 76 2.03 -16.04 -6.48
CA SER A 76 1.24 -15.87 -5.25
C SER A 76 1.85 -16.52 -3.98
N LYS A 77 2.73 -17.51 -4.15
CA LYS A 77 3.43 -18.22 -3.07
C LYS A 77 4.75 -17.55 -2.67
N GLN A 78 5.16 -16.50 -3.38
CA GLN A 78 6.38 -15.76 -3.09
C GLN A 78 6.13 -14.65 -2.07
N SER A 79 7.18 -14.29 -1.33
CA SER A 79 7.18 -13.20 -0.35
C SER A 79 8.19 -12.12 -0.73
N VAL A 80 7.87 -10.84 -0.47
CA VAL A 80 8.80 -9.73 -0.69
C VAL A 80 9.36 -9.26 0.64
N TYR A 81 10.69 -9.24 0.76
CA TYR A 81 11.44 -8.73 1.90
C TYR A 81 12.15 -7.43 1.51
N ILE A 82 11.77 -6.33 2.15
CA ILE A 82 12.30 -4.98 1.86
C ILE A 82 13.09 -4.50 3.07
N TYR A 83 14.38 -4.23 2.87
CA TYR A 83 15.27 -3.77 3.94
C TYR A 83 16.16 -2.61 3.47
N GLY A 84 16.36 -1.62 4.35
CA GLY A 84 17.28 -0.52 4.09
C GLY A 84 17.06 0.17 2.75
N CYS A 85 15.81 0.48 2.38
CA CYS A 85 15.47 1.21 1.15
C CYS A 85 15.05 2.66 1.50
N LYS A 86 15.53 3.66 0.74
CA LYS A 86 15.18 5.10 0.90
C LYS A 86 14.62 5.67 -0.36
N ASP A 87 13.64 6.57 -0.25
CA ASP A 87 13.19 7.43 -1.35
C ASP A 87 12.96 6.64 -2.66
N SER A 88 12.51 5.39 -2.52
CA SER A 88 12.41 4.41 -3.58
C SER A 88 10.96 3.94 -3.71
N VAL A 89 10.58 3.56 -4.93
CA VAL A 89 9.25 3.04 -5.26
C VAL A 89 9.45 1.69 -5.93
N LEU A 90 8.83 0.67 -5.33
CA LEU A 90 8.78 -0.69 -5.84
C LEU A 90 7.36 -1.00 -6.30
N GLN A 91 7.22 -1.40 -7.56
CA GLN A 91 5.98 -1.92 -8.11
C GLN A 91 6.04 -3.45 -8.13
N VAL A 92 5.08 -4.10 -7.48
CA VAL A 92 4.94 -5.56 -7.53
C VAL A 92 3.70 -5.85 -8.37
N LYS A 93 3.90 -6.48 -9.52
CA LYS A 93 2.80 -6.95 -10.37
C LYS A 93 2.61 -8.43 -10.11
N GLY A 94 1.36 -8.83 -9.87
CA GLY A 94 1.00 -10.24 -9.86
C GLY A 94 0.79 -10.73 -11.28
N ASN A 95 1.10 -12.00 -11.53
CA ASN A 95 0.59 -12.66 -12.73
C ASN A 95 -0.93 -12.86 -12.62
N PRO A 96 -1.68 -12.67 -13.73
CA PRO A 96 -3.11 -12.93 -13.78
C PRO A 96 -3.47 -14.41 -13.56
#